data_AF-A0A4R8FHG2-F1
#
_entry.id   AF-A0A4R8FHG2-F1
#
_cell.length_a   1.000
_cell.length_b   1.000
_cell.length_c   1.000
_cell.angle_alpha   90.00
_cell.angle_beta   90.00
_cell.angle_gamma   90.00
#
_symmetry.space_group_name_H-M   'P 1'
#
loop_
_entity.id
_entity.type
_entity.pdbx_description
1 polymer ?
#
loop_
_entity_poly.entity_id
_entity_poly.type
_entity_poly.pdbx_seq_one_letter_code
_entity_poly.pdbx_strand_id
1 'polypeptide(L)'
;MAQPVPYQPKADYTNDDGSDLRTNLDIDFNDIARCFLEVLTNLALIQRDDGQLANKSVGVEQLKAELIAGFNPPAPFQPYRLYEVSDSFVTDDGKWYIVNTGFTATANPADNADDITLVYDFASVRVDTIAAKDAAEAAQAAAELARNQAQTAQTAAETAQAAAEQAEQDATTIVQDVMVSRGIYANTAQGLENTQGTGDANRYFSVPSANTQGYLDLYRNDAGTAAMVDTYPNKTRIDALFTGDGANTLGVTTSTGAQTLADSLDRRTIYVDSVVDLLALDAAKLTNGQVIAVRGYRATSKTPVGLVEYDAARPKSDHNGYDVFSPTVPWDGLDSSLSDYFAGAGETDAAGTGVFVALERRGTVRISYIFDDGYTEHSTDLAPEFEQRGVRAGFAINPVYVNQAGRLTGTDLL
;
A
#
# COMPACT_ATOMS: atom_id res chain seq x y z
N MET A 1 -5.50 -66.07 41.05
CA MET A 1 -6.28 -66.65 42.16
C MET A 1 -5.33 -67.49 43.01
N ALA A 2 -5.44 -67.45 44.34
CA ALA A 2 -4.66 -68.33 45.19
C ALA A 2 -5.16 -69.79 45.01
N GLN A 3 -4.24 -70.75 45.00
CA GLN A 3 -4.61 -72.17 44.89
C GLN A 3 -5.31 -72.61 46.19
N PRO A 4 -6.42 -73.36 46.12
CA PRO A 4 -7.06 -73.94 47.32
C PRO A 4 -6.07 -74.81 48.08
N VAL A 5 -6.12 -74.77 49.42
CA VAL A 5 -5.24 -75.57 50.26
C VAL A 5 -5.58 -77.05 50.08
N PRO A 6 -4.66 -77.90 49.58
CA PRO A 6 -4.92 -79.32 49.42
C PRO A 6 -5.25 -79.96 50.77
N TYR A 7 -6.30 -80.79 50.79
CA TYR A 7 -6.62 -81.56 51.99
C TYR A 7 -5.48 -82.55 52.28
N GLN A 8 -4.98 -82.51 53.51
CA GLN A 8 -4.01 -83.47 54.03
C GLN A 8 -4.58 -84.04 55.33
N PRO A 9 -4.90 -85.35 55.39
CA PRO A 9 -5.39 -85.98 56.61
C PRO A 9 -4.44 -85.69 57.78
N LYS A 10 -4.97 -85.25 58.92
CA LYS A 10 -4.19 -84.95 60.12
C LYS A 10 -3.95 -86.17 61.00
N ALA A 11 -4.79 -87.20 60.84
CA ALA A 11 -4.66 -88.45 61.55
C ALA A 11 -4.73 -89.65 60.58
N ASP A 12 -4.07 -90.74 60.97
CA ASP A 12 -4.24 -92.04 60.35
C ASP A 12 -5.23 -92.86 61.20
N TYR A 13 -6.41 -93.10 60.65
CA TYR A 13 -7.50 -93.78 61.34
C TYR A 13 -7.36 -95.31 61.37
N THR A 14 -6.29 -95.88 60.80
CA THR A 14 -6.16 -97.34 60.66
C THR A 14 -5.84 -98.07 61.98
N ASN A 15 -5.32 -97.39 63.00
CA ASN A 15 -4.95 -98.00 64.30
C ASN A 15 -5.34 -97.15 65.53
N ASP A 16 -6.32 -96.25 65.41
CA ASP A 16 -6.74 -95.35 66.49
C ASP A 16 -7.50 -96.12 67.60
N ASP A 17 -7.11 -95.92 68.87
CA ASP A 17 -7.71 -96.56 70.05
C ASP A 17 -8.99 -95.86 70.54
N GLY A 18 -9.39 -94.78 69.86
CA GLY A 18 -10.65 -94.07 70.06
C GLY A 18 -10.58 -92.95 71.09
N SER A 19 -9.41 -92.68 71.69
CA SER A 19 -9.26 -91.63 72.70
C SER A 19 -9.34 -90.20 72.14
N ASP A 20 -8.85 -89.97 70.91
CA ASP A 20 -8.86 -88.65 70.23
C ASP A 20 -9.64 -88.61 68.90
N LEU A 21 -10.31 -89.70 68.55
CA LEU A 21 -10.99 -89.89 67.25
C LEU A 21 -11.95 -88.74 66.89
N ARG A 22 -12.73 -88.25 67.87
CA ARG A 22 -13.69 -87.16 67.63
C ARG A 22 -12.99 -85.85 67.27
N THR A 23 -11.94 -85.49 68.01
CA THR A 23 -11.17 -84.27 67.79
C THR A 23 -10.49 -84.32 66.42
N ASN A 24 -9.91 -85.47 66.06
CA ASN A 24 -9.24 -85.66 64.78
C ASN A 24 -10.21 -85.60 63.59
N LEU A 25 -11.38 -86.25 63.71
CA LEU A 25 -12.43 -86.17 62.68
C LEU A 25 -12.97 -84.74 62.51
N ASP A 26 -13.18 -84.01 63.62
CA ASP A 26 -13.63 -82.62 63.54
C ASP A 26 -12.60 -81.74 62.82
N ILE A 27 -11.30 -81.96 63.06
CA ILE A 27 -10.22 -81.25 62.35
C ILE A 27 -10.22 -81.60 60.86
N ASP A 28 -10.27 -82.89 60.50
CA ASP A 28 -10.25 -83.32 59.11
C ASP A 28 -11.50 -82.85 58.34
N PHE A 29 -12.69 -82.92 58.95
CA PHE A 29 -13.91 -82.39 58.33
C PHE A 29 -13.87 -80.88 58.14
N ASN A 30 -13.30 -80.13 59.08
CA ASN A 30 -13.10 -78.70 58.91
C ASN A 30 -12.09 -78.38 57.80
N ASP A 31 -11.01 -79.14 57.69
CA ASP A 31 -10.02 -78.99 56.62
C ASP A 31 -10.60 -79.36 55.24
N ILE A 32 -11.44 -80.41 55.17
CA ILE A 32 -12.21 -80.77 53.95
C ILE A 32 -13.18 -79.65 53.60
N ALA A 33 -13.96 -79.15 54.56
CA ALA A 33 -14.92 -78.07 54.34
C ALA A 33 -14.22 -76.80 53.85
N ARG A 34 -13.07 -76.44 54.43
CA ARG A 34 -12.25 -75.32 53.97
C ARG A 34 -11.79 -75.52 52.52
N CYS A 35 -11.22 -76.67 52.19
CA CYS A 35 -10.79 -76.99 50.83
C CYS A 35 -11.95 -76.86 49.82
N PHE A 36 -13.12 -77.43 50.14
CA PHE A 36 -14.30 -77.32 49.29
C PHE A 36 -14.78 -75.86 49.13
N LEU A 37 -14.84 -75.09 50.20
CA LEU A 37 -15.26 -73.69 50.14
C LEU A 37 -14.29 -72.82 49.33
N GLU A 38 -12.98 -73.05 49.45
CA GLU A 38 -11.97 -72.36 48.64
C GLU A 38 -12.07 -72.73 47.15
N VAL A 39 -12.32 -74.00 46.84
CA VAL A 39 -12.57 -74.46 45.46
C VAL A 39 -13.83 -73.79 44.90
N LEU A 40 -14.94 -73.80 45.63
CA LEU A 40 -16.19 -73.17 45.20
C LEU A 40 -16.02 -71.65 45.03
N THR A 41 -15.27 -71.00 45.92
CA THR A 41 -14.96 -69.58 45.82
C THR A 41 -14.16 -69.28 44.54
N ASN A 42 -13.13 -70.07 44.24
CA ASN A 42 -12.36 -69.91 43.00
C ASN A 42 -13.20 -70.22 41.76
N LEU A 43 -14.07 -71.22 41.81
CA LEU A 43 -14.95 -71.55 40.69
C LEU A 43 -15.94 -70.42 40.40
N ALA A 44 -16.51 -69.80 41.43
CA ALA A 44 -17.41 -68.65 41.29
C ALA A 44 -16.74 -67.42 40.66
N LEU A 45 -15.40 -67.30 40.73
CA LEU A 45 -14.65 -66.26 40.03
C LEU A 45 -14.51 -66.54 38.53
N ILE A 46 -14.61 -67.80 38.11
CA ILE A 46 -14.40 -68.24 36.72
C ILE A 46 -15.72 -68.55 36.02
N GLN A 47 -16.74 -68.99 36.75
CA GLN A 47 -18.02 -69.50 36.25
C GLN A 47 -19.21 -68.78 36.92
N ARG A 48 -20.23 -68.46 36.12
CA ARG A 48 -21.53 -67.91 36.53
C ARG A 48 -22.48 -69.03 36.97
N ASP A 49 -23.54 -68.65 37.67
CA ASP A 49 -24.60 -69.58 38.13
C ASP A 49 -25.35 -70.30 36.98
N ASP A 50 -25.31 -69.76 35.76
CA ASP A 50 -25.88 -70.38 34.55
C ASP A 50 -24.93 -71.37 33.86
N GLY A 51 -23.76 -71.62 34.44
CA GLY A 51 -22.74 -72.54 33.92
C GLY A 51 -21.81 -71.92 32.88
N GLN A 52 -22.00 -70.66 32.48
CA GLN A 52 -21.10 -69.96 31.54
C GLN A 52 -19.88 -69.37 32.26
N LEU A 53 -18.85 -68.96 31.51
CA LEU A 53 -17.71 -68.25 32.07
C LEU A 53 -18.14 -66.88 32.62
N ALA A 54 -17.59 -66.50 33.77
CA ALA A 54 -17.77 -65.18 34.35
C ALA A 54 -17.19 -64.09 33.45
N ASN A 55 -17.86 -62.94 33.40
CA ASN A 55 -17.41 -61.82 32.58
C ASN A 55 -16.01 -61.40 33.02
N LYS A 56 -15.08 -61.28 32.07
CA LYS A 56 -13.66 -60.92 32.30
C LYS A 56 -12.85 -61.96 33.09
N SER A 57 -13.34 -63.19 33.27
CA SER A 57 -12.54 -64.26 33.88
C SER A 57 -11.46 -64.81 32.94
N VAL A 58 -11.61 -64.60 31.63
CA VAL A 58 -10.62 -64.91 30.60
C VAL A 58 -10.19 -63.63 29.88
N GLY A 59 -8.93 -63.24 30.07
CA GLY A 59 -8.29 -62.12 29.37
C GLY A 59 -7.77 -62.52 27.98
N VAL A 60 -7.45 -61.52 27.15
CA VAL A 60 -6.98 -61.72 25.77
C VAL A 60 -5.67 -62.52 25.74
N GLU A 61 -4.81 -62.30 26.73
CA GLU A 61 -3.54 -63.00 26.96
C GLU A 61 -3.70 -64.48 27.37
N GLN A 62 -4.90 -64.90 27.79
CA GLN A 62 -5.22 -66.28 28.14
C GLN A 62 -5.85 -67.04 26.96
N LEU A 63 -6.24 -66.33 25.90
CA LEU A 63 -6.70 -66.92 24.66
C LEU A 63 -5.49 -67.28 23.79
N LYS A 64 -5.56 -68.41 23.08
CA LYS A 64 -4.64 -68.66 21.97
C LYS A 64 -4.82 -67.56 20.93
N ALA A 65 -3.74 -67.16 20.24
CA ALA A 65 -3.77 -66.07 19.25
C ALA A 65 -4.88 -66.24 18.19
N GLU A 66 -5.16 -67.49 17.83
CA GLU A 66 -6.20 -67.91 16.89
C GLU A 66 -7.63 -67.58 17.38
N LEU A 67 -7.86 -67.60 18.70
CA LEU A 67 -9.17 -67.27 19.30
C LEU A 67 -9.43 -65.75 19.37
N ILE A 68 -8.39 -64.93 19.36
CA ILE A 68 -8.52 -63.46 19.50
C ILE A 68 -9.01 -62.83 18.20
N ALA A 69 -8.50 -63.32 17.06
CA ALA A 69 -8.84 -62.81 15.75
C ALA A 69 -9.94 -63.63 15.04
N GLY A 70 -10.20 -64.87 15.51
CA GLY A 70 -11.06 -65.83 14.81
C GLY A 70 -10.40 -66.48 13.59
N PHE A 71 -9.10 -66.26 13.41
CA PHE A 71 -8.26 -66.80 12.34
C PHE A 71 -6.80 -66.91 12.77
N ASN A 72 -6.05 -67.78 12.09
CA ASN A 72 -4.61 -68.01 12.31
C ASN A 72 -3.80 -66.78 11.87
N PRO A 73 -2.68 -66.46 12.56
CA PRO A 73 -1.84 -65.31 12.22
C PRO A 73 -1.38 -65.33 10.75
N PRO A 74 -1.31 -64.16 10.08
CA PRO A 74 -0.93 -64.11 8.68
C PRO A 74 0.49 -64.61 8.44
N ALA A 75 0.64 -65.52 7.47
CA ALA A 75 1.93 -65.95 6.93
C ALA A 75 2.10 -65.49 5.47
N PRO A 76 3.32 -65.48 4.90
CA PRO A 76 3.48 -65.26 3.46
C PRO A 76 2.71 -66.31 2.64
N PHE A 77 2.11 -65.90 1.52
CA PHE A 77 1.48 -66.82 0.58
C PHE A 77 2.51 -67.84 0.04
N GLN A 78 2.16 -69.11 0.05
CA GLN A 78 2.99 -70.20 -0.45
C GLN A 78 2.21 -70.99 -1.52
N PRO A 79 2.66 -71.00 -2.77
CA PRO A 79 2.06 -71.83 -3.81
C PRO A 79 2.05 -73.31 -3.44
N TYR A 80 1.02 -74.05 -3.88
CA TYR A 80 0.89 -75.50 -3.69
C TYR A 80 0.79 -75.95 -2.22
N ARG A 81 0.54 -75.02 -1.30
CA ARG A 81 0.25 -75.30 0.11
C ARG A 81 -1.24 -75.55 0.30
N LEU A 82 -1.58 -76.55 1.12
CA LEU A 82 -2.93 -76.71 1.65
C LEU A 82 -3.19 -75.62 2.69
N TYR A 83 -4.23 -74.83 2.47
CA TYR A 83 -4.74 -73.83 3.39
C TYR A 83 -6.08 -74.31 3.97
N GLU A 84 -6.20 -74.28 5.29
CA GLU A 84 -7.42 -74.67 5.99
C GLU A 84 -8.30 -73.45 6.27
N VAL A 85 -9.58 -73.68 6.58
CA VAL A 85 -10.49 -72.61 7.01
C VAL A 85 -9.86 -71.88 8.21
N SER A 86 -9.99 -70.56 8.23
CA SER A 86 -9.38 -69.68 9.24
C SER A 86 -7.87 -69.50 9.09
N ASP A 87 -7.19 -70.08 8.10
CA ASP A 87 -5.85 -69.60 7.73
C ASP A 87 -5.91 -68.16 7.21
N SER A 88 -4.80 -67.42 7.34
CA SER A 88 -4.65 -66.12 6.70
C SER A 88 -3.25 -65.95 6.12
N PHE A 89 -3.13 -65.19 5.04
CA PHE A 89 -1.84 -64.98 4.37
C PHE A 89 -1.71 -63.62 3.71
N VAL A 90 -0.47 -63.17 3.54
CA VAL A 90 -0.12 -61.92 2.83
C VAL A 90 0.61 -62.26 1.54
N THR A 91 0.16 -61.68 0.44
CA THR A 91 0.76 -61.82 -0.89
C THR A 91 1.90 -60.82 -1.08
N ASP A 92 2.76 -61.04 -2.09
CA ASP A 92 3.89 -60.15 -2.38
C ASP A 92 3.45 -58.73 -2.77
N ASP A 93 2.28 -58.57 -3.39
CA ASP A 93 1.65 -57.26 -3.65
C ASP A 93 1.06 -56.60 -2.40
N GLY A 94 1.11 -57.27 -1.24
CA GLY A 94 0.71 -56.75 0.06
C GLY A 94 -0.78 -56.77 0.28
N LYS A 95 -1.48 -57.77 -0.26
CA LYS A 95 -2.87 -58.02 0.09
C LYS A 95 -2.93 -59.09 1.17
N TRP A 96 -3.72 -58.84 2.19
CA TRP A 96 -3.94 -59.78 3.28
C TRP A 96 -5.30 -60.46 3.09
N TYR A 97 -5.30 -61.79 3.03
CA TYR A 97 -6.49 -62.61 2.84
C TYR A 97 -6.74 -63.54 4.04
N ILE A 98 -8.01 -63.86 4.29
CA ILE A 98 -8.46 -64.96 5.18
C ILE A 98 -9.13 -66.03 4.33
N VAL A 99 -8.92 -67.30 4.69
CA VAL A 99 -9.47 -68.48 4.02
C VAL A 99 -10.83 -68.82 4.61
N ASN A 100 -11.88 -68.74 3.77
CA ASN A 100 -13.25 -69.08 4.15
C ASN A 100 -13.56 -70.57 3.94
N THR A 101 -12.96 -71.16 2.90
CA THR A 101 -13.14 -72.56 2.49
C THR A 101 -11.75 -73.17 2.27
N GLY A 102 -11.45 -74.34 2.82
CA GLY A 102 -10.12 -74.94 2.67
C GLY A 102 -9.80 -75.30 1.21
N PHE A 103 -8.58 -74.99 0.74
CA PHE A 103 -8.13 -75.23 -0.63
C PHE A 103 -6.63 -75.52 -0.71
N THR A 104 -6.19 -76.17 -1.80
CA THR A 104 -4.77 -76.26 -2.16
C THR A 104 -4.43 -75.09 -3.08
N ALA A 105 -3.56 -74.20 -2.63
CA ALA A 105 -3.18 -73.01 -3.39
C ALA A 105 -2.53 -73.35 -4.74
N THR A 106 -2.85 -72.59 -5.77
CA THR A 106 -2.12 -72.60 -7.04
C THR A 106 -0.93 -71.63 -6.99
N ALA A 107 -0.32 -71.33 -8.13
CA ALA A 107 0.69 -70.29 -8.24
C ALA A 107 0.13 -68.87 -8.00
N ASN A 108 -1.18 -68.67 -8.13
CA ASN A 108 -1.82 -67.37 -8.01
C ASN A 108 -3.03 -67.45 -7.07
N PRO A 109 -3.07 -66.69 -5.96
CA PRO A 109 -4.20 -66.71 -5.04
C PRO A 109 -5.54 -66.31 -5.70
N ALA A 110 -5.50 -65.59 -6.83
CA ALA A 110 -6.71 -65.24 -7.59
C ALA A 110 -7.44 -66.45 -8.18
N ASP A 111 -6.77 -67.59 -8.36
CA ASP A 111 -7.42 -68.81 -8.84
C ASP A 111 -8.37 -69.42 -7.78
N ASN A 112 -8.24 -68.99 -6.52
CA ASN A 112 -9.05 -69.40 -5.38
C ASN A 112 -9.88 -68.24 -4.81
N ALA A 113 -10.26 -67.26 -5.65
CA ALA A 113 -10.94 -66.04 -5.22
C ALA A 113 -12.26 -66.29 -4.47
N ASP A 114 -12.97 -67.38 -4.77
CA ASP A 114 -14.22 -67.75 -4.08
C ASP A 114 -13.97 -68.35 -2.68
N ASP A 115 -12.76 -68.84 -2.42
CA ASP A 115 -12.36 -69.51 -1.18
C ASP A 115 -11.72 -68.56 -0.16
N ILE A 116 -11.39 -67.32 -0.56
CA ILE A 116 -10.67 -66.33 0.26
C ILE A 116 -11.40 -64.98 0.32
N THR A 117 -11.26 -64.26 1.43
CA THR A 117 -11.73 -62.87 1.60
C THR A 117 -10.54 -61.94 1.77
N LEU A 118 -10.50 -60.85 0.99
CA LEU A 118 -9.53 -59.77 1.21
C LEU A 118 -9.86 -59.02 2.51
N VAL A 119 -8.91 -59.02 3.44
CA VAL A 119 -8.99 -58.27 4.71
C VAL A 119 -8.51 -56.84 4.52
N TYR A 120 -7.35 -56.67 3.87
CA TYR A 120 -6.74 -55.36 3.68
C TYR A 120 -5.78 -55.36 2.49
N ASP A 121 -5.72 -54.25 1.76
CA ASP A 121 -4.80 -54.05 0.64
C ASP A 121 -3.76 -52.98 0.98
N PHE A 122 -2.55 -53.41 1.38
CA PHE A 122 -1.43 -52.53 1.69
C PHE A 122 -0.81 -51.88 0.43
N ALA A 123 -1.21 -52.24 -0.79
CA ALA A 123 -0.72 -51.59 -2.00
C ALA A 123 -1.17 -50.12 -2.07
N SER A 124 -2.40 -49.82 -1.65
CA SER A 124 -2.95 -48.46 -1.58
C SER A 124 -2.10 -47.52 -0.71
N VAL A 125 -1.72 -47.98 0.49
CA VAL A 125 -0.85 -47.25 1.41
C VAL A 125 0.53 -46.99 0.80
N ARG A 126 1.08 -47.95 0.04
CA ARG A 126 2.40 -47.82 -0.60
C ARG A 126 2.42 -46.76 -1.69
N VAL A 127 1.35 -46.63 -2.48
CA VAL A 127 1.28 -45.63 -3.57
C VAL A 127 1.33 -44.20 -3.00
N ASP A 128 0.55 -43.91 -1.97
CA ASP A 128 0.52 -42.58 -1.35
C ASP A 128 1.86 -42.24 -0.68
N THR A 129 2.51 -43.23 -0.07
CA THR A 129 3.81 -43.01 0.60
C THR A 129 4.93 -42.76 -0.41
N ILE A 130 4.93 -43.45 -1.55
CA ILE A 130 5.91 -43.22 -2.63
C ILE A 130 5.69 -41.85 -3.25
N ALA A 131 4.44 -41.50 -3.58
CA ALA A 131 4.12 -40.18 -4.12
C ALA A 131 4.53 -39.04 -3.16
N ALA A 132 4.30 -39.21 -1.86
CA ALA A 132 4.74 -38.26 -0.84
C ALA A 132 6.27 -38.16 -0.74
N LYS A 133 6.99 -39.29 -0.86
CA LYS A 133 8.45 -39.33 -0.88
C LYS A 133 9.00 -38.58 -2.10
N ASP A 134 8.49 -38.88 -3.29
CA ASP A 134 8.94 -38.24 -4.53
C ASP A 134 8.65 -36.73 -4.51
N ALA A 135 7.48 -36.33 -3.98
CA ALA A 135 7.15 -34.92 -3.78
C ALA A 135 8.09 -34.22 -2.79
N ALA A 136 8.49 -34.90 -1.70
CA ALA A 136 9.45 -34.36 -0.74
C ALA A 136 10.86 -34.23 -1.35
N GLU A 137 11.32 -35.20 -2.12
CA GLU A 137 12.60 -35.16 -2.84
C GLU A 137 12.62 -34.03 -3.88
N ALA A 138 11.53 -33.86 -4.64
CA ALA A 138 11.38 -32.74 -5.58
C ALA A 138 11.38 -31.38 -4.88
N ALA A 139 10.68 -31.27 -3.74
CA ALA A 139 10.67 -30.04 -2.93
C ALA A 139 12.06 -29.72 -2.36
N GLN A 140 12.80 -30.72 -1.90
CA GLN A 140 14.18 -30.55 -1.43
C GLN A 140 15.11 -30.08 -2.55
N ALA A 141 15.02 -30.68 -3.74
CA ALA A 141 15.80 -30.27 -4.91
C ALA A 141 15.51 -28.83 -5.33
N ALA A 142 14.22 -28.43 -5.32
CA ALA A 142 13.81 -27.06 -5.62
C ALA A 142 14.34 -26.06 -4.57
N ALA A 143 14.32 -26.41 -3.29
CA ALA A 143 14.86 -25.58 -2.22
C ALA A 143 16.38 -25.38 -2.35
N GLU A 144 17.13 -26.43 -2.70
CA GLU A 144 18.57 -26.35 -2.92
C GLU A 144 18.92 -25.48 -4.14
N LEU A 145 18.15 -25.61 -5.23
CA LEU A 145 18.30 -24.73 -6.40
C LEU A 145 18.05 -23.26 -6.05
N ALA A 146 16.97 -22.98 -5.30
CA ALA A 146 16.65 -21.62 -4.85
C ALA A 146 17.75 -21.04 -3.95
N ARG A 147 18.33 -21.84 -3.05
CA ARG A 147 19.46 -21.45 -2.21
C ARG A 147 20.69 -21.08 -3.05
N ASN A 148 21.03 -21.89 -4.05
CA ASN A 148 22.17 -21.62 -4.94
C ASN A 148 21.96 -20.36 -5.80
N GLN A 149 20.73 -20.12 -6.26
CA GLN A 149 20.38 -18.88 -6.97
C GLN A 149 20.51 -17.65 -6.06
N ALA A 150 20.04 -17.75 -4.81
CA ALA A 150 20.17 -16.67 -3.83
C ALA A 150 21.64 -16.34 -3.51
N GLN A 151 22.48 -17.36 -3.32
CA GLN A 151 23.92 -17.16 -3.10
C GLN A 151 24.61 -16.51 -4.31
N THR A 152 24.24 -16.93 -5.53
CA THR A 152 24.76 -16.31 -6.76
C THR A 152 24.38 -14.83 -6.85
N ALA A 153 23.12 -14.51 -6.53
CA ALA A 153 22.64 -13.13 -6.51
C ALA A 153 23.36 -12.29 -5.44
N GLN A 154 23.62 -12.85 -4.26
CA GLN A 154 24.40 -12.19 -3.21
C GLN A 154 25.82 -11.85 -3.68
N THR A 155 26.54 -12.80 -4.26
CA THR A 155 27.90 -12.56 -4.78
C THR A 155 27.91 -11.50 -5.89
N ALA A 156 26.90 -11.49 -6.76
CA ALA A 156 26.77 -10.45 -7.79
C ALA A 156 26.54 -9.05 -7.18
N ALA A 157 25.73 -8.95 -6.12
CA ALA A 157 25.51 -7.70 -5.41
C ALA A 157 26.78 -7.20 -4.70
N GLU A 158 27.53 -8.07 -4.03
CA GLU A 158 28.81 -7.73 -3.39
C GLU A 158 29.85 -7.25 -4.42
N THR A 159 29.90 -7.89 -5.59
CA THR A 159 30.78 -7.48 -6.69
C THR A 159 30.39 -6.10 -7.23
N ALA A 160 29.10 -5.83 -7.39
CA ALA A 160 28.61 -4.53 -7.86
C ALA A 160 28.90 -3.41 -6.85
N GLN A 161 28.77 -3.69 -5.54
CA GLN A 161 29.13 -2.74 -4.49
C GLN A 161 30.63 -2.39 -4.54
N ALA A 162 31.51 -3.41 -4.60
CA ALA A 162 32.95 -3.19 -4.69
C ALA A 162 33.35 -2.37 -5.93
N ALA A 163 32.70 -2.63 -7.08
CA ALA A 163 32.93 -1.85 -8.30
C ALA A 163 32.48 -0.38 -8.16
N ALA A 164 31.38 -0.11 -7.44
CA ALA A 164 30.92 1.24 -7.17
C ALA A 164 31.89 2.00 -6.23
N GLU A 165 32.36 1.35 -5.17
CA GLU A 165 33.37 1.91 -4.25
C GLU A 165 34.68 2.22 -4.98
N GLN A 166 35.14 1.34 -5.87
CA GLN A 166 36.31 1.59 -6.70
C GLN A 166 36.10 2.77 -7.64
N ALA A 167 34.93 2.88 -8.29
CA ALA A 167 34.62 3.99 -9.18
C ALA A 167 34.60 5.35 -8.44
N GLU A 168 34.15 5.38 -7.17
CA GLU A 168 34.19 6.58 -6.33
C GLU A 168 35.64 6.98 -5.98
N GLN A 169 36.49 6.01 -5.66
CA GLN A 169 37.92 6.24 -5.41
C GLN A 169 38.65 6.73 -6.66
N ASP A 170 38.36 6.12 -7.81
CA ASP A 170 38.91 6.51 -9.11
C ASP A 170 38.49 7.95 -9.45
N ALA A 171 37.21 8.28 -9.27
CA ALA A 171 36.70 9.64 -9.47
C ALA A 171 37.39 10.66 -8.56
N THR A 172 37.60 10.32 -7.28
CA THR A 172 38.31 11.16 -6.31
C THR A 172 39.77 11.38 -6.74
N THR A 173 40.44 10.31 -7.19
CA THR A 173 41.83 10.37 -7.66
C THR A 173 41.95 11.23 -8.91
N ILE A 174 41.05 11.06 -9.89
CA ILE A 174 41.00 11.88 -11.11
C ILE A 174 40.80 13.35 -10.77
N VAL A 175 39.89 13.67 -9.83
CA VAL A 175 39.68 15.06 -9.39
C VAL A 175 40.96 15.64 -8.76
N GLN A 176 41.64 14.88 -7.90
CA GLN A 176 42.90 15.30 -7.30
C GLN A 176 43.99 15.54 -8.35
N ASP A 177 44.16 14.62 -9.30
CA ASP A 177 45.13 14.75 -10.41
C ASP A 177 44.83 15.97 -11.28
N VAL A 178 43.56 16.21 -11.62
CA VAL A 178 43.14 17.38 -12.39
C VAL A 178 43.40 18.66 -11.59
N MET A 179 43.08 18.70 -10.29
CA MET A 179 43.35 19.86 -9.44
C MET A 179 44.84 20.18 -9.40
N VAL A 180 45.69 19.18 -9.15
CA VAL A 180 47.15 19.33 -9.13
C VAL A 180 47.68 19.80 -10.48
N SER A 181 47.19 19.25 -11.60
CA SER A 181 47.58 19.68 -12.96
C SER A 181 47.23 21.15 -13.26
N ARG A 182 46.25 21.71 -12.54
CA ARG A 182 45.80 23.11 -12.64
C ARG A 182 46.45 24.01 -11.59
N GLY A 183 47.40 23.50 -10.80
CA GLY A 183 48.04 24.23 -9.72
C GLY A 183 47.12 24.48 -8.52
N ILE A 184 46.11 23.64 -8.31
CA ILE A 184 45.20 23.70 -7.15
C ILE A 184 45.57 22.54 -6.22
N TYR A 185 45.89 22.86 -4.97
CA TYR A 185 46.35 21.89 -3.96
C TYR A 185 45.44 21.89 -2.73
N ALA A 186 45.46 20.81 -1.95
CA ALA A 186 44.58 20.70 -0.79
C ALA A 186 44.95 21.68 0.33
N ASN A 187 46.23 22.03 0.44
CA ASN A 187 46.75 22.95 1.44
C ASN A 187 48.04 23.65 0.96
N THR A 188 48.45 24.68 1.71
CA THR A 188 49.60 25.53 1.37
C THR A 188 50.92 24.77 1.35
N ALA A 189 51.12 23.78 2.20
CA ALA A 189 52.36 22.99 2.25
C ALA A 189 52.56 22.19 0.95
N GLN A 190 51.52 21.48 0.48
CA GLN A 190 51.54 20.78 -0.80
C GLN A 190 51.78 21.72 -1.98
N GLY A 191 51.13 22.89 -1.96
CA GLY A 191 51.36 23.92 -2.96
C GLY A 191 52.82 24.36 -3.03
N LEU A 192 53.45 24.61 -1.87
CA LEU A 192 54.87 24.99 -1.78
C LEU A 192 55.82 23.90 -2.27
N GLU A 193 55.56 22.63 -1.94
CA GLU A 193 56.37 21.49 -2.39
C GLU A 193 56.34 21.32 -3.91
N ASN A 194 55.17 21.51 -4.52
CA ASN A 194 54.97 21.28 -5.96
C ASN A 194 55.33 22.49 -6.84
N THR A 195 55.66 23.64 -6.25
CA THR A 195 55.95 24.90 -6.97
C THR A 195 57.38 25.44 -6.74
N GLN A 196 58.35 24.58 -6.39
CA GLN A 196 59.73 24.99 -6.07
C GLN A 196 60.58 25.44 -7.29
N GLY A 197 59.97 25.72 -8.44
CA GLY A 197 60.69 26.10 -9.66
C GLY A 197 61.25 27.53 -9.62
N THR A 198 62.43 27.74 -10.18
CA THR A 198 63.11 29.06 -10.27
C THR A 198 62.63 29.94 -11.43
N GLY A 199 61.49 29.63 -12.05
CA GLY A 199 60.91 30.39 -13.17
C GLY A 199 59.52 30.92 -12.87
N ASP A 200 59.16 32.09 -13.41
CA ASP A 200 57.91 32.81 -13.11
C ASP A 200 56.62 32.00 -13.38
N ALA A 201 56.68 31.02 -14.28
CA ALA A 201 55.54 30.18 -14.64
C ALA A 201 55.16 29.13 -13.57
N ASN A 202 56.09 28.76 -12.68
CA ASN A 202 55.88 27.70 -11.68
C ASN A 202 55.77 28.22 -10.25
N ARG A 203 55.55 29.53 -10.05
CA ARG A 203 55.50 30.12 -8.70
C ARG A 203 54.11 30.25 -8.12
N TYR A 204 53.04 30.08 -8.90
CA TYR A 204 51.68 30.29 -8.42
C TYR A 204 50.96 28.98 -8.15
N PHE A 205 50.21 28.93 -7.06
CA PHE A 205 49.32 27.83 -6.73
C PHE A 205 48.10 28.34 -5.98
N SER A 206 47.01 27.56 -6.01
CA SER A 206 45.77 27.88 -5.31
C SER A 206 45.42 26.81 -4.30
N VAL A 207 44.77 27.19 -3.22
CA VAL A 207 44.25 26.26 -2.19
C VAL A 207 42.85 26.69 -1.77
N PRO A 208 41.99 25.78 -1.28
CA PRO A 208 40.73 26.17 -0.65
C PRO A 208 40.94 27.22 0.43
N SER A 209 40.18 28.32 0.36
CA SER A 209 40.31 29.40 1.33
C SER A 209 39.84 28.95 2.71
N ALA A 210 40.69 29.12 3.73
CA ALA A 210 40.34 28.79 5.12
C ALA A 210 39.34 29.79 5.73
N ASN A 211 39.27 30.99 5.18
CA ASN A 211 38.48 32.09 5.73
C ASN A 211 37.11 32.25 5.07
N THR A 212 36.96 31.78 3.82
CA THR A 212 35.74 31.98 3.04
C THR A 212 35.36 30.71 2.28
N GLN A 213 34.30 30.03 2.72
CA GLN A 213 33.78 28.85 2.03
C GLN A 213 33.38 29.20 0.59
N GLY A 214 33.78 28.36 -0.38
CA GLY A 214 33.49 28.60 -1.79
C GLY A 214 34.52 29.48 -2.51
N TYR A 215 35.68 29.74 -1.92
CA TYR A 215 36.76 30.52 -2.53
C TYR A 215 38.07 29.73 -2.57
N LEU A 216 38.97 30.13 -3.48
CA LEU A 216 40.34 29.68 -3.57
C LEU A 216 41.27 30.86 -3.26
N ASP A 217 42.28 30.63 -2.43
CA ASP A 217 43.36 31.59 -2.16
C ASP A 217 44.52 31.31 -3.12
N LEU A 218 44.89 32.31 -3.91
CA LEU A 218 46.06 32.30 -4.79
C LEU A 218 47.31 32.68 -3.99
N TYR A 219 48.32 31.83 -4.02
CA TYR A 219 49.62 32.07 -3.42
C TYR A 219 50.72 32.14 -4.48
N ARG A 220 51.77 32.91 -4.18
CA ARG A 220 53.06 32.88 -4.85
C ARG A 220 54.10 32.21 -3.94
N ASN A 221 54.86 31.25 -4.45
CA ASN A 221 55.98 30.61 -3.79
C ASN A 221 57.25 31.48 -3.93
N ASP A 222 57.57 32.18 -2.86
CA ASP A 222 58.77 33.01 -2.71
C ASP A 222 59.83 32.24 -1.92
N ALA A 223 60.55 31.38 -2.64
CA ALA A 223 61.67 30.59 -2.10
C ALA A 223 61.27 29.74 -0.88
N GLY A 224 60.14 29.02 -0.99
CA GLY A 224 59.61 28.14 0.06
C GLY A 224 58.64 28.84 1.02
N THR A 225 58.36 30.13 0.83
CA THR A 225 57.34 30.87 1.61
C THR A 225 56.13 31.17 0.73
N ALA A 226 54.92 30.93 1.24
CA ALA A 226 53.69 31.23 0.52
C ALA A 226 53.26 32.68 0.78
N ALA A 227 53.35 33.53 -0.23
CA ALA A 227 52.83 34.90 -0.20
C ALA A 227 51.43 34.93 -0.83
N MET A 228 50.40 35.29 -0.06
CA MET A 228 49.03 35.41 -0.58
C MET A 228 48.95 36.55 -1.60
N VAL A 229 48.33 36.28 -2.74
CA VAL A 229 48.20 37.22 -3.86
C VAL A 229 46.77 37.73 -3.95
N ASP A 230 45.80 36.81 -3.97
CA ASP A 230 44.38 37.13 -4.15
C ASP A 230 43.48 36.00 -3.64
N THR A 231 42.18 36.26 -3.51
CA THR A 231 41.15 35.27 -3.18
C THR A 231 40.03 35.37 -4.19
N TYR A 232 39.74 34.28 -4.91
CA TYR A 232 38.74 34.28 -5.99
C TYR A 232 37.67 33.19 -5.81
N PRO A 233 36.44 33.41 -6.31
CA PRO A 233 35.35 32.45 -6.17
C PRO A 233 35.70 31.11 -6.84
N ASN A 234 35.40 30.01 -6.16
CA ASN A 234 35.43 28.68 -6.78
C ASN A 234 34.12 28.41 -7.53
N LYS A 235 34.06 27.26 -8.21
CA LYS A 235 32.87 26.88 -8.98
C LYS A 235 31.58 26.91 -8.15
N THR A 236 31.60 26.43 -6.90
CA THR A 236 30.42 26.44 -6.02
C THR A 236 29.86 27.84 -5.82
N ARG A 237 30.74 28.83 -5.61
CA ARG A 237 30.31 30.22 -5.43
C ARG A 237 29.84 30.86 -6.73
N ILE A 238 30.46 30.51 -7.86
CA ILE A 238 30.03 30.93 -9.20
C ILE A 238 28.65 30.32 -9.51
N ASP A 239 28.47 29.03 -9.27
CA ASP A 239 27.21 28.33 -9.45
C ASP A 239 26.13 28.98 -8.59
N ALA A 240 26.38 29.24 -7.30
CA ALA A 240 25.42 29.93 -6.43
C ALA A 240 25.01 31.32 -6.94
N LEU A 241 25.90 32.03 -7.66
CA LEU A 241 25.59 33.30 -8.30
C LEU A 241 24.62 33.14 -9.48
N PHE A 242 24.67 31.99 -10.18
CA PHE A 242 23.87 31.73 -11.38
C PHE A 242 22.65 30.82 -11.16
N THR A 243 22.65 29.95 -10.14
CA THR A 243 21.59 28.97 -9.87
C THR A 243 20.48 29.49 -8.97
N GLY A 244 20.57 30.72 -8.48
CA GLY A 244 19.39 31.40 -7.99
C GLY A 244 19.10 31.32 -6.49
N ASP A 245 20.09 31.13 -5.63
CA ASP A 245 20.00 31.77 -4.29
C ASP A 245 20.08 33.30 -4.41
N GLY A 246 20.55 33.80 -5.56
CA GLY A 246 20.36 35.16 -6.05
C GLY A 246 19.25 35.30 -7.09
N ALA A 247 18.31 34.35 -7.19
CA ALA A 247 17.20 34.48 -8.12
C ALA A 247 16.37 35.70 -7.71
N ASN A 248 16.39 36.70 -8.57
CA ASN A 248 15.42 37.78 -8.62
C ASN A 248 15.56 38.93 -7.61
N THR A 249 16.77 39.23 -7.14
CA THR A 249 17.09 40.46 -6.40
C THR A 249 17.60 41.59 -7.31
N LEU A 250 16.99 41.78 -8.49
CA LEU A 250 16.83 43.15 -8.96
C LEU A 250 15.86 43.81 -8.00
N GLY A 251 16.38 44.32 -6.89
CA GLY A 251 15.60 45.10 -5.94
C GLY A 251 15.05 46.31 -6.69
N VAL A 252 13.73 46.32 -6.89
CA VAL A 252 13.06 47.47 -7.46
C VAL A 252 12.67 48.34 -6.28
N THR A 253 13.29 49.52 -6.19
CA THR A 253 12.83 50.54 -5.25
C THR A 253 11.56 51.15 -5.81
N THR A 254 10.43 50.77 -5.24
CA THR A 254 9.13 51.39 -5.52
C THR A 254 8.88 52.55 -4.56
N SER A 255 7.81 53.32 -4.77
CA SER A 255 7.36 54.36 -3.83
C SER A 255 6.99 53.81 -2.44
N THR A 256 6.92 52.49 -2.26
CA THR A 256 6.62 51.81 -0.99
C THR A 256 7.83 51.11 -0.35
N GLY A 257 9.02 51.26 -0.93
CA GLY A 257 10.26 50.64 -0.48
C GLY A 257 10.82 49.59 -1.45
N ALA A 258 11.81 48.84 -0.97
CA ALA A 258 12.43 47.76 -1.71
C ALA A 258 11.45 46.59 -1.88
N GLN A 259 11.21 46.17 -3.12
CA GLN A 259 10.42 45.00 -3.46
C GLN A 259 11.23 44.07 -4.37
N THR A 260 10.87 42.79 -4.42
CA THR A 260 11.39 41.92 -5.48
C THR A 260 10.77 42.30 -6.82
N LEU A 261 11.45 42.00 -7.92
CA LEU A 261 10.89 42.22 -9.25
C LEU A 261 9.60 41.42 -9.47
N ALA A 262 9.53 40.20 -8.92
CA ALA A 262 8.31 39.38 -8.95
C ALA A 262 7.15 40.11 -8.28
N ASP A 263 7.33 40.58 -7.04
CA ASP A 263 6.26 41.30 -6.31
C ASP A 263 5.81 42.57 -7.06
N SER A 264 6.74 43.31 -7.66
CA SER A 264 6.40 44.51 -8.43
C SER A 264 5.65 44.18 -9.72
N LEU A 265 5.96 43.05 -10.35
CA LEU A 265 5.29 42.59 -11.58
C LEU A 265 3.92 41.98 -11.29
N ASP A 266 3.74 41.35 -10.14
CA ASP A 266 2.48 40.74 -9.68
C ASP A 266 1.51 41.77 -9.08
N ARG A 267 1.93 43.03 -8.92
CA ARG A 267 1.09 44.16 -8.48
C ARG A 267 0.79 45.16 -9.61
N ARG A 268 1.26 44.90 -10.82
CA ARG A 268 1.08 45.81 -11.97
C ARG A 268 -0.38 45.80 -12.43
N THR A 269 -0.93 46.93 -12.83
CA THR A 269 -2.26 46.93 -13.47
C THR A 269 -2.19 46.21 -14.82
N ILE A 270 -3.05 45.21 -15.03
CA ILE A 270 -3.22 44.55 -16.33
C ILE A 270 -4.21 45.38 -17.16
N TYR A 271 -3.98 45.52 -18.46
CA TYR A 271 -4.90 46.25 -19.36
C TYR A 271 -5.52 45.27 -20.35
N VAL A 272 -6.86 45.31 -20.45
CA VAL A 272 -7.63 44.51 -21.41
C VAL A 272 -8.68 45.38 -22.11
N ASP A 273 -9.06 45.00 -23.33
CA ASP A 273 -9.93 45.84 -24.17
C ASP A 273 -11.43 45.60 -23.90
N SER A 274 -11.79 44.41 -23.40
CA SER A 274 -13.19 44.02 -23.19
C SER A 274 -13.40 43.07 -22.01
N VAL A 275 -14.66 42.81 -21.64
CA VAL A 275 -14.97 41.76 -20.66
C VAL A 275 -14.62 40.37 -21.22
N VAL A 276 -14.71 40.12 -22.53
CA VAL A 276 -14.24 38.84 -23.11
C VAL A 276 -12.75 38.62 -22.84
N ASP A 277 -11.93 39.66 -23.04
CA ASP A 277 -10.49 39.59 -22.78
C ASP A 277 -10.17 39.46 -21.28
N LEU A 278 -11.01 40.04 -20.42
CA LEU A 278 -10.94 39.85 -18.97
C LEU A 278 -11.17 38.38 -18.59
N LEU A 279 -12.18 37.74 -19.17
CA LEU A 279 -12.49 36.32 -18.90
C LEU A 279 -11.45 35.37 -19.47
N ALA A 280 -10.72 35.78 -20.51
CA ALA A 280 -9.62 35.01 -21.10
C ALA A 280 -8.33 35.03 -20.26
N LEU A 281 -8.26 35.85 -19.19
CA LEU A 281 -7.12 35.83 -18.27
C LEU A 281 -7.09 34.53 -17.48
N ASP A 282 -5.87 34.00 -17.29
CA ASP A 282 -5.63 32.83 -16.43
C ASP A 282 -5.76 33.22 -14.95
N ALA A 283 -6.97 33.14 -14.41
CA ALA A 283 -7.31 33.51 -13.04
C ALA A 283 -6.46 32.78 -11.98
N ALA A 284 -5.94 31.57 -12.29
CA ALA A 284 -5.08 30.82 -11.38
C ALA A 284 -3.68 31.46 -11.20
N LYS A 285 -3.29 32.35 -12.12
CA LYS A 285 -2.03 33.10 -12.04
C LYS A 285 -2.19 34.51 -11.50
N LEU A 286 -3.43 34.95 -11.20
CA LEU A 286 -3.67 36.26 -10.65
C LEU A 286 -3.55 36.22 -9.13
N THR A 287 -2.92 37.25 -8.57
CA THR A 287 -2.85 37.45 -7.12
C THR A 287 -4.15 38.07 -6.62
N ASN A 288 -4.55 37.72 -5.39
CA ASN A 288 -5.70 38.37 -4.76
C ASN A 288 -5.44 39.88 -4.60
N GLY A 289 -6.36 40.72 -5.06
CA GLY A 289 -6.17 42.17 -5.11
C GLY A 289 -5.54 42.70 -6.40
N GLN A 290 -5.25 41.83 -7.38
CA GLN A 290 -4.72 42.23 -8.67
C GLN A 290 -5.72 43.15 -9.39
N VAL A 291 -5.29 44.36 -9.75
CA VAL A 291 -6.12 45.33 -10.47
C VAL A 291 -5.97 45.14 -11.98
N ILE A 292 -7.10 45.17 -12.68
CA ILE A 292 -7.21 45.09 -14.14
C ILE A 292 -8.03 46.29 -14.63
N ALA A 293 -7.50 47.02 -15.61
CA ALA A 293 -8.20 48.10 -16.29
C ALA A 293 -8.89 47.56 -17.55
N VAL A 294 -10.21 47.70 -17.59
CA VAL A 294 -11.07 47.18 -18.67
C VAL A 294 -11.61 48.36 -19.48
N ARG A 295 -11.14 48.49 -20.73
CA ARG A 295 -11.44 49.65 -21.60
C ARG A 295 -12.91 49.83 -21.91
N GLY A 296 -13.67 48.74 -22.00
CA GLY A 296 -15.10 48.78 -22.26
C GLY A 296 -15.75 47.42 -22.08
N TYR A 297 -17.08 47.38 -22.11
CA TYR A 297 -17.78 46.10 -21.94
C TYR A 297 -17.51 45.18 -23.13
N ARG A 298 -17.56 45.75 -24.34
CA ARG A 298 -17.18 45.16 -25.63
C ARG A 298 -15.91 45.84 -26.15
N ALA A 299 -15.13 45.16 -26.99
CA ALA A 299 -13.90 45.73 -27.57
C ALA A 299 -14.13 47.01 -28.39
N THR A 300 -15.33 47.16 -28.98
CA THR A 300 -15.75 48.35 -29.74
C THR A 300 -16.39 49.44 -28.87
N SER A 301 -16.70 49.14 -27.60
CA SER A 301 -17.33 50.10 -26.69
C SER A 301 -16.36 51.22 -26.35
N LYS A 302 -16.83 52.47 -26.46
CA LYS A 302 -16.10 53.66 -25.98
C LYS A 302 -16.37 53.96 -24.50
N THR A 303 -17.34 53.26 -23.90
CA THR A 303 -17.70 53.44 -22.50
C THR A 303 -16.91 52.45 -21.66
N PRO A 304 -16.05 52.92 -20.74
CA PRO A 304 -15.25 52.03 -19.89
C PRO A 304 -16.09 51.29 -18.87
N VAL A 305 -15.71 50.04 -18.63
CA VAL A 305 -16.10 49.29 -17.44
C VAL A 305 -15.36 49.87 -16.23
N GLY A 306 -14.09 50.26 -16.42
CA GLY A 306 -13.26 50.89 -15.40
C GLY A 306 -12.24 49.92 -14.83
N LEU A 307 -11.90 50.10 -13.55
CA LEU A 307 -11.00 49.22 -12.83
C LEU A 307 -11.79 48.08 -12.17
N VAL A 308 -11.29 46.85 -12.33
CA VAL A 308 -11.75 45.67 -11.60
C VAL A 308 -10.60 45.10 -10.77
N GLU A 309 -10.92 44.47 -9.66
CA GLU A 309 -9.97 43.76 -8.80
C GLU A 309 -10.29 42.27 -8.82
N TYR A 310 -9.27 41.41 -8.88
CA TYR A 310 -9.45 39.97 -8.71
C TYR A 310 -9.59 39.62 -7.22
N ASP A 311 -10.75 39.14 -6.82
CA ASP A 311 -11.05 38.64 -5.49
C ASP A 311 -11.06 37.11 -5.52
N ALA A 312 -9.99 36.50 -5.03
CA ALA A 312 -9.77 35.06 -5.02
C ALA A 312 -10.71 34.30 -4.05
N ALA A 313 -11.30 35.00 -3.07
CA ALA A 313 -12.13 34.40 -2.03
C ALA A 313 -13.62 34.50 -2.33
N ARG A 314 -14.04 35.45 -3.17
CA ARG A 314 -15.46 35.66 -3.47
C ARG A 314 -16.02 34.52 -4.35
N PRO A 315 -17.21 33.98 -4.03
CA PRO A 315 -17.82 32.89 -4.78
C PRO A 315 -18.11 33.26 -6.23
N LYS A 316 -17.91 32.31 -7.15
CA LYS A 316 -18.25 32.50 -8.57
C LYS A 316 -19.75 32.61 -8.81
N SER A 317 -20.56 32.00 -7.94
CA SER A 317 -22.02 32.11 -7.94
C SER A 317 -22.53 33.54 -7.67
N ASP A 318 -21.69 34.47 -7.21
CA ASP A 318 -22.03 35.89 -7.09
C ASP A 318 -22.07 36.62 -8.45
N HIS A 319 -21.77 35.92 -9.55
CA HIS A 319 -21.78 36.50 -10.87
C HIS A 319 -23.09 37.22 -11.20
N ASN A 320 -22.95 38.40 -11.80
CA ASN A 320 -24.08 39.16 -12.32
C ASN A 320 -23.74 39.93 -13.61
N GLY A 321 -22.50 39.78 -14.09
CA GLY A 321 -21.99 40.37 -15.32
C GLY A 321 -21.93 41.90 -15.34
N TYR A 322 -22.18 42.61 -14.23
CA TYR A 322 -22.10 44.07 -14.18
C TYR A 322 -21.07 44.60 -13.18
N ASP A 323 -21.01 44.07 -11.96
CA ASP A 323 -20.00 44.41 -10.95
C ASP A 323 -19.25 43.19 -10.42
N VAL A 324 -19.73 41.98 -10.72
CA VAL A 324 -19.05 40.71 -10.48
C VAL A 324 -19.00 39.89 -11.76
N PHE A 325 -17.79 39.62 -12.23
CA PHE A 325 -17.53 38.83 -13.43
C PHE A 325 -16.84 37.53 -13.01
N SER A 326 -17.51 36.40 -13.19
CA SER A 326 -16.91 35.09 -12.96
C SER A 326 -16.15 34.70 -14.23
N PRO A 327 -14.89 34.25 -14.13
CA PRO A 327 -14.08 33.84 -15.30
C PRO A 327 -14.65 32.60 -16.00
N THR A 328 -15.59 31.89 -15.38
CA THR A 328 -16.14 30.62 -15.86
C THR A 328 -17.59 30.70 -16.35
N VAL A 329 -18.21 31.89 -16.33
CA VAL A 329 -19.45 32.16 -17.09
C VAL A 329 -19.07 32.53 -18.52
N PRO A 330 -19.51 31.76 -19.54
CA PRO A 330 -19.14 32.02 -20.91
C PRO A 330 -19.79 33.29 -21.45
N TRP A 331 -19.02 34.09 -22.19
CA TRP A 331 -19.55 35.21 -22.97
C TRP A 331 -18.76 35.37 -24.27
N ASP A 332 -19.49 35.50 -25.37
CA ASP A 332 -18.91 35.64 -26.72
C ASP A 332 -18.74 37.12 -27.15
N GLY A 333 -19.16 38.07 -26.31
CA GLY A 333 -19.07 39.49 -26.64
C GLY A 333 -20.13 39.97 -27.63
N LEU A 334 -21.26 39.28 -27.79
CA LEU A 334 -22.43 39.68 -28.60
C LEU A 334 -23.62 40.17 -27.75
N ASP A 335 -24.57 40.89 -28.35
CA ASP A 335 -25.80 41.36 -27.66
C ASP A 335 -26.79 40.21 -27.44
N SER A 336 -26.86 39.29 -28.40
CA SER A 336 -27.77 38.13 -28.37
C SER A 336 -27.56 37.20 -27.17
N SER A 337 -26.35 37.15 -26.62
CA SER A 337 -25.94 36.31 -25.48
C SER A 337 -25.83 37.09 -24.16
N LEU A 338 -26.02 38.42 -24.20
CA LEU A 338 -25.74 39.28 -23.06
C LEU A 338 -26.69 39.03 -21.88
N SER A 339 -27.97 38.77 -22.16
CA SER A 339 -28.95 38.44 -21.13
C SER A 339 -28.60 37.14 -20.40
N ASP A 340 -28.14 36.13 -21.13
CA ASP A 340 -27.71 34.84 -20.58
C ASP A 340 -26.45 35.00 -19.73
N TYR A 341 -25.50 35.82 -20.18
CA TYR A 341 -24.31 36.16 -19.40
C TYR A 341 -24.68 36.84 -18.08
N PHE A 342 -25.51 37.89 -18.09
CA PHE A 342 -25.95 38.55 -16.85
C PHE A 342 -26.68 37.61 -15.89
N ALA A 343 -27.36 36.59 -16.40
CA ALA A 343 -28.03 35.57 -15.60
C ALA A 343 -27.08 34.47 -15.08
N GLY A 344 -25.78 34.50 -15.44
CA GLY A 344 -24.81 33.46 -15.08
C GLY A 344 -25.04 32.14 -15.80
N ALA A 345 -25.74 32.16 -16.94
CA ALA A 345 -26.02 30.95 -17.70
C ALA A 345 -24.71 30.31 -18.21
N GLY A 346 -24.56 29.01 -17.97
CA GLY A 346 -23.37 28.27 -18.38
C GLY A 346 -22.17 28.35 -17.43
N GLU A 347 -22.32 28.87 -16.20
CA GLU A 347 -21.30 28.77 -15.15
C GLU A 347 -20.83 27.31 -14.97
N THR A 348 -19.55 27.06 -15.23
CA THR A 348 -18.96 25.71 -15.20
C THR A 348 -18.37 25.33 -13.84
N ASP A 349 -18.21 26.29 -12.92
CA ASP A 349 -17.61 26.11 -11.60
C ASP A 349 -18.32 26.95 -10.52
N ALA A 350 -19.63 26.78 -10.37
CA ALA A 350 -20.46 27.57 -9.47
C ALA A 350 -20.09 27.44 -7.97
N ALA A 351 -19.40 26.35 -7.59
CA ALA A 351 -18.92 26.12 -6.22
C ALA A 351 -17.52 26.70 -5.97
N GLY A 352 -16.81 27.11 -7.03
CA GLY A 352 -15.49 27.70 -6.93
C GLY A 352 -15.51 29.15 -6.44
N THR A 353 -14.31 29.66 -6.18
CA THR A 353 -14.06 31.06 -5.81
C THR A 353 -13.13 31.71 -6.83
N GLY A 354 -13.04 33.03 -6.81
CA GLY A 354 -12.22 33.80 -7.75
C GLY A 354 -13.07 34.49 -8.80
N VAL A 355 -13.32 35.78 -8.59
CA VAL A 355 -14.10 36.64 -9.51
C VAL A 355 -13.43 38.00 -9.68
N PHE A 356 -13.77 38.69 -10.75
CA PHE A 356 -13.41 40.11 -10.93
C PHE A 356 -14.51 41.00 -10.37
N VAL A 357 -14.14 41.97 -9.53
CA VAL A 357 -15.06 42.88 -8.85
C VAL A 357 -14.79 44.32 -9.28
N ALA A 358 -15.80 45.03 -9.76
CA ALA A 358 -15.63 46.44 -10.17
C ALA A 358 -15.34 47.36 -8.96
N LEU A 359 -14.26 48.14 -9.04
CA LEU A 359 -13.79 49.01 -7.94
C LEU A 359 -14.58 50.33 -7.83
N GLU A 360 -15.07 50.87 -8.95
CA GLU A 360 -15.70 52.21 -8.98
C GLU A 360 -17.16 52.25 -8.47
N ARG A 361 -17.70 51.13 -7.96
CA ARG A 361 -19.14 51.02 -7.63
C ARG A 361 -19.51 51.00 -6.14
N ARG A 362 -18.64 51.45 -5.23
CA ARG A 362 -19.08 51.83 -3.87
C ARG A 362 -19.85 53.16 -3.90
N GLY A 363 -21.14 53.12 -4.29
CA GLY A 363 -22.10 54.16 -3.89
C GLY A 363 -22.77 55.03 -4.97
N THR A 364 -22.59 54.78 -6.27
CA THR A 364 -23.29 55.55 -7.32
C THR A 364 -24.15 54.64 -8.20
N VAL A 365 -25.47 54.72 -8.04
CA VAL A 365 -26.44 54.07 -8.94
C VAL A 365 -26.42 54.83 -10.27
N ARG A 366 -25.92 54.18 -11.33
CA ARG A 366 -26.15 54.64 -12.71
C ARG A 366 -27.35 53.90 -13.27
N ILE A 367 -28.46 54.60 -13.44
CA ILE A 367 -29.56 54.13 -14.29
C ILE A 367 -29.16 54.42 -15.72
N SER A 368 -28.89 53.38 -16.52
CA SER A 368 -28.70 53.50 -17.97
C SER A 368 -30.01 53.15 -18.64
N TYR A 369 -30.59 54.09 -19.39
CA TYR A 369 -31.72 53.84 -20.27
C TYR A 369 -31.18 53.45 -21.65
N ILE A 370 -31.59 52.28 -22.15
CA ILE A 370 -31.43 51.92 -23.56
C ILE A 370 -32.81 52.08 -24.19
N PHE A 371 -32.96 53.06 -25.07
CA PHE A 371 -34.13 53.16 -25.93
C PHE A 371 -33.85 52.34 -27.19
N ASP A 372 -34.64 51.31 -27.42
CA ASP A 372 -34.78 50.63 -28.71
C ASP A 372 -36.23 50.88 -29.14
N ASP A 373 -36.45 51.57 -30.26
CA ASP A 373 -37.81 51.95 -30.66
C ASP A 373 -38.09 51.75 -32.15
N GLY A 374 -37.63 50.63 -32.70
CA GLY A 374 -38.27 50.10 -33.90
C GLY A 374 -39.72 49.61 -33.66
N TYR A 375 -40.66 50.48 -33.22
CA TYR A 375 -42.12 50.29 -32.97
C TYR A 375 -42.52 49.79 -31.56
N THR A 376 -43.79 49.80 -31.13
CA THR A 376 -44.80 50.86 -30.93
C THR A 376 -45.47 50.47 -29.60
N GLU A 377 -45.40 51.34 -28.58
CA GLU A 377 -45.82 51.11 -27.18
C GLU A 377 -44.91 50.25 -26.29
N HIS A 378 -44.06 50.95 -25.52
CA HIS A 378 -43.54 50.46 -24.25
C HIS A 378 -44.36 51.13 -23.13
N SER A 379 -45.14 50.34 -22.39
CA SER A 379 -45.76 50.64 -21.08
C SER A 379 -46.15 52.11 -20.82
N THR A 380 -47.44 52.41 -20.82
CA THR A 380 -47.98 53.73 -20.48
C THR A 380 -47.89 54.07 -18.97
N ASP A 381 -47.34 53.20 -18.12
CA ASP A 381 -47.25 53.50 -16.68
C ASP A 381 -46.09 52.75 -15.98
N LEU A 382 -44.86 53.17 -16.23
CA LEU A 382 -43.67 52.68 -15.49
C LEU A 382 -43.57 53.27 -14.07
N ALA A 383 -44.31 54.34 -13.77
CA ALA A 383 -44.19 55.06 -12.50
C ALA A 383 -44.56 54.19 -11.27
N PRO A 384 -45.63 53.38 -11.27
CA PRO A 384 -46.00 52.56 -10.12
C PRO A 384 -44.96 51.46 -9.78
N GLU A 385 -44.30 50.88 -10.79
CA GLU A 385 -43.25 49.87 -10.59
C GLU A 385 -41.97 50.46 -9.98
N PHE A 386 -41.56 51.66 -10.42
CA PHE A 386 -40.42 52.35 -9.84
C PHE A 386 -40.71 52.80 -8.39
N GLU A 387 -41.93 53.29 -8.12
CA GLU A 387 -42.33 53.70 -6.77
C GLU A 387 -42.41 52.50 -5.81
N GLN A 388 -42.88 51.33 -6.23
CA GLN A 388 -42.85 50.10 -5.41
C GLN A 388 -41.43 49.66 -5.03
N ARG A 389 -40.44 49.96 -5.88
CA ARG A 389 -39.02 49.66 -5.61
C ARG A 389 -38.29 50.80 -4.89
N GLY A 390 -39.02 51.82 -4.41
CA GLY A 390 -38.47 52.96 -3.68
C GLY A 390 -37.69 53.96 -4.54
N VAL A 391 -37.80 53.87 -5.86
CA VAL A 391 -37.11 54.75 -6.81
C VAL A 391 -38.06 55.84 -7.27
N ARG A 392 -37.77 57.10 -6.95
CA ARG A 392 -38.41 58.25 -7.57
C ARG A 392 -37.49 58.81 -8.65
N ALA A 393 -37.88 58.65 -9.91
CA ALA A 393 -37.20 59.28 -11.04
C ALA A 393 -38.05 60.42 -11.57
N GLY A 394 -37.50 61.64 -11.62
CA GLY A 394 -38.02 62.72 -12.44
C GLY A 394 -37.23 62.78 -13.73
N PHE A 395 -37.87 62.65 -14.89
CA PHE A 395 -37.23 62.95 -16.16
C PHE A 395 -37.49 64.42 -16.52
N ALA A 396 -36.42 65.16 -16.76
CA ALA A 396 -36.50 66.47 -17.39
C ALA A 396 -35.96 66.32 -18.81
N ILE A 397 -36.83 66.46 -19.81
CA ILE A 397 -36.38 66.63 -21.19
C ILE A 397 -35.91 68.07 -21.29
N ASN A 398 -34.60 68.26 -21.34
CA ASN A 398 -33.99 69.57 -21.51
C ASN A 398 -33.63 69.76 -23.00
N PRO A 399 -34.42 70.48 -23.81
CA PRO A 399 -34.08 70.72 -25.20
C PRO A 399 -33.02 71.82 -25.27
N VAL A 400 -31.78 71.48 -24.92
CA VAL A 400 -30.64 72.35 -25.18
C VAL A 400 -29.79 71.67 -26.22
N TYR A 401 -30.15 71.89 -27.50
CA TYR A 401 -29.24 72.24 -28.60
C TYR A 401 -30.07 72.62 -29.84
N VAL A 402 -30.24 73.94 -30.02
CA VAL A 402 -30.35 74.69 -31.28
C VAL A 402 -29.69 73.96 -32.46
N ASN A 403 -30.40 73.46 -33.47
CA ASN A 403 -30.81 74.23 -34.66
C ASN A 403 -31.73 73.45 -35.62
N GLN A 404 -32.70 72.67 -35.12
CA GLN A 404 -33.90 72.27 -35.88
C GLN A 404 -34.92 71.69 -34.90
N ALA A 405 -35.71 72.57 -34.29
CA ALA A 405 -36.83 72.20 -33.44
C ALA A 405 -37.96 71.62 -34.30
N GLY A 406 -37.97 70.29 -34.45
CA GLY A 406 -39.20 69.56 -34.71
C GLY A 406 -40.10 69.68 -33.47
N ARG A 407 -41.33 70.11 -33.68
CA ARG A 407 -42.34 70.29 -32.63
C ARG A 407 -43.05 68.95 -32.44
N LEU A 408 -42.92 68.30 -31.29
CA LEU A 408 -43.86 67.25 -30.89
C LEU A 408 -45.16 67.94 -30.48
N THR A 409 -46.25 67.55 -31.13
CA THR A 409 -47.60 68.01 -30.85
C THR A 409 -48.33 67.01 -29.96
N GLY A 410 -49.48 67.38 -29.40
CA GLY A 410 -50.27 66.48 -28.57
C GLY A 410 -50.77 65.20 -29.27
N THR A 411 -50.63 65.08 -30.59
CA THR A 411 -50.84 63.82 -31.33
C THR A 411 -49.65 62.86 -31.24
N ASP A 412 -48.48 63.35 -30.83
CA ASP A 412 -47.26 62.55 -30.65
C ASP A 412 -47.06 62.11 -29.18
N LEU A 413 -47.99 62.52 -28.30
CA LEU A 413 -47.94 62.30 -26.85
C LEU A 413 -49.30 61.88 -26.26
N LEU A 414 -50.27 61.50 -27.11
CA LEU A 414 -51.55 60.91 -26.70
C LEU A 414 -51.68 59.49 -27.22
#